data_AF-A0A7J2YM31-F1
#
_entry.id   AF-A0A7J2YM31-F1
#
_cell.length_a   1.000
_cell.length_b   1.000
_cell.length_c   1.000
_cell.angle_alpha   90.00
_cell.angle_beta   90.00
_cell.angle_gamma   90.00
#
_symmetry.space_group_name_H-M   'P 1'
#
loop_
_entity.id
_entity.type
_entity.pdbx_description
1 polymer ?
#
loop_
_entity_poly.entity_id
_entity_poly.type
_entity_poly.pdbx_seq_one_letter_code
_entity_poly.pdbx_strand_id
1 'polypeptide(L)'
;MSQRELTSDEIRVLKEVLSADYKNGIIRLREGEYQYNLAKAIASFLLELYFPDVKDVIKRAFGEEKTNDVQFVRKIQTILKKMEKSNIVRILPKTKPWELQRYALLSFKFHDADKNLVILATDEEIKQVERVLYSMLSQKEISVAKIRKTRLKTYILIFSVVILYLVSAWALLQPVISPITFVLAFSVAVACSLMLGKILAKG
;
A
#
# COMPACT_ATOMS: atom_id res chain seq x y z
N MET A 1 10.90 0.09 -13.72
CA MET A 1 11.07 -0.39 -12.34
C MET A 1 9.69 -0.71 -11.79
N SER A 2 9.45 -1.95 -11.34
CA SER A 2 8.16 -2.34 -10.76
C SER A 2 8.01 -1.61 -9.42
N GLN A 3 7.17 -0.57 -9.36
CA GLN A 3 6.80 0.05 -8.09
C GLN A 3 6.03 -1.00 -7.29
N ARG A 4 6.67 -1.51 -6.24
CA ARG A 4 6.02 -2.40 -5.27
C ARG A 4 4.76 -1.71 -4.78
N GLU A 5 3.63 -2.39 -4.86
CA GLU A 5 2.38 -1.85 -4.36
C GLU A 5 2.45 -1.71 -2.83
N LEU A 6 2.30 -0.48 -2.33
CA LEU A 6 2.27 -0.22 -0.90
C LEU A 6 1.00 -0.79 -0.28
N THR A 7 1.16 -1.44 0.87
CA THR A 7 0.05 -1.89 1.71
C THR A 7 -0.63 -0.70 2.39
N SER A 8 -1.90 -0.86 2.77
CA SER A 8 -2.65 0.22 3.43
C SER A 8 -1.99 0.71 4.72
N ASP A 9 -1.33 -0.18 5.46
CA ASP A 9 -0.59 0.18 6.67
C ASP A 9 0.67 0.99 6.36
N GLU A 10 1.41 0.63 5.31
CA GLU A 10 2.59 1.37 4.85
C GLU A 10 2.22 2.78 4.36
N ILE A 11 1.10 2.90 3.64
CA ILE A 11 0.56 4.20 3.20
C ILE A 11 0.22 5.05 4.42
N ARG A 12 -0.44 4.48 5.43
CA ARG A 12 -0.78 5.21 6.66
C ARG A 12 0.48 5.72 7.35
N VAL A 13 1.49 4.85 7.52
CA VAL A 13 2.78 5.24 8.12
C VAL A 13 3.41 6.36 7.31
N LEU A 14 3.48 6.25 5.98
CA LEU A 14 4.10 7.27 5.16
C LEU A 14 3.37 8.62 5.24
N LYS A 15 2.03 8.61 5.27
CA LYS A 15 1.24 9.84 5.50
C LYS A 15 1.54 10.46 6.85
N GLU A 16 1.65 9.66 7.91
CA GLU A 16 2.04 10.14 9.25
C GLU A 16 3.41 10.81 9.22
N VAL A 17 4.38 10.23 8.50
CA VAL A 17 5.75 10.80 8.39
C VAL A 17 5.77 12.09 7.57
N LEU A 18 5.10 12.12 6.42
CA LEU A 18 5.08 13.28 5.52
C LEU A 18 4.34 14.48 6.14
N SER A 19 3.32 14.24 6.96
CA SER A 19 2.55 15.29 7.64
C SER A 19 3.13 15.72 9.00
N ALA A 20 4.15 15.02 9.51
CA ALA A 20 4.75 15.35 10.80
C ALA A 20 5.71 16.53 10.66
N ASP A 21 5.33 17.69 11.22
CA ASP A 21 6.15 18.91 11.23
C ASP A 21 7.55 18.68 11.79
N TYR A 22 7.64 18.41 13.10
CA TYR A 22 8.89 18.04 13.77
C TYR A 22 8.60 17.12 14.95
N LYS A 23 9.56 16.24 15.25
CA LYS A 23 9.50 15.36 16.42
C LYS A 23 10.68 15.64 17.35
N ASN A 24 10.43 15.57 18.66
CA ASN A 24 11.49 15.70 19.65
C ASN A 24 12.21 14.36 19.80
N GLY A 25 13.48 14.34 19.41
CA GLY A 25 14.42 13.26 19.61
C GLY A 25 15.09 13.35 20.98
N ILE A 26 15.22 12.20 21.64
CA ILE A 26 15.91 12.11 22.95
C ILE A 26 17.42 11.90 22.75
N ILE A 27 17.87 11.62 21.53
CA ILE A 27 19.27 11.30 21.20
C ILE A 27 19.88 12.32 20.26
N ARG A 28 21.18 12.54 20.45
CA ARG A 28 22.06 13.32 19.55
C ARG A 28 22.03 12.81 18.10
N LEU A 29 21.76 13.71 17.16
CA LEU A 29 21.67 13.49 15.71
C LEU A 29 22.60 14.47 14.99
N ARG A 30 23.91 14.24 15.09
CA ARG A 30 24.94 15.08 14.44
C ARG A 30 25.54 14.40 13.22
N GLU A 31 25.87 15.20 12.21
CA GLU A 31 26.58 14.71 11.03
C GLU A 31 27.90 14.03 11.43
N GLY A 32 28.20 12.89 10.80
CA GLY A 32 29.34 12.05 11.15
C GLY A 32 29.04 10.97 12.21
N GLU A 33 27.97 11.08 12.98
CA GLU A 33 27.53 10.01 13.88
C GLU A 33 26.74 8.91 13.14
N TYR A 34 26.78 7.69 13.67
CA TYR A 34 26.01 6.57 13.14
C TYR A 34 24.52 6.89 13.08
N GLN A 35 23.95 7.52 14.11
CA GLN A 35 22.53 7.80 14.23
C GLN A 35 22.04 8.72 13.10
N TYR A 36 22.79 9.79 12.81
CA TYR A 36 22.47 10.71 11.73
C TYR A 36 22.57 10.02 10.37
N ASN A 37 23.66 9.29 10.10
CA ASN A 37 23.85 8.59 8.83
C ASN A 37 22.77 7.54 8.58
N LEU A 38 22.35 6.82 9.63
CA LEU A 38 21.23 5.87 9.57
C LEU A 38 19.90 6.59 9.30
N ALA A 39 19.62 7.69 10.00
CA ALA A 39 18.40 8.46 9.81
C ALA A 39 18.32 9.03 8.38
N LYS A 40 19.42 9.60 7.88
CA LYS A 40 19.53 10.12 6.51
C LYS A 40 19.35 9.04 5.45
N ALA A 41 19.93 7.86 5.67
CA ALA A 41 19.72 6.72 4.78
C ALA A 41 18.25 6.27 4.77
N ILE A 42 17.61 6.12 5.93
CA ILE A 42 16.18 5.76 6.00
C ILE A 42 15.32 6.85 5.33
N ALA A 43 15.60 8.13 5.56
CA ALA A 43 14.90 9.24 4.92
C ALA A 43 14.93 9.11 3.39
N SER A 44 16.12 8.85 2.81
CA SER A 44 16.26 8.69 1.36
C SER A 44 15.41 7.55 0.79
N PHE A 45 15.28 6.43 1.51
CA PHE A 45 14.43 5.32 1.08
C PHE A 45 12.94 5.67 1.16
N LEU A 46 12.52 6.38 2.20
CA LEU A 46 11.12 6.83 2.33
C LEU A 46 10.74 7.82 1.24
N LEU A 47 11.69 8.67 0.80
CA LEU A 47 11.48 9.54 -0.36
C LEU A 47 11.29 8.76 -1.66
N GLU A 48 11.91 7.58 -1.76
CA GLU A 48 11.70 6.60 -2.85
C GLU A 48 10.46 5.72 -2.63
N LEU A 49 9.61 6.01 -1.64
CA LEU A 49 8.43 5.21 -1.26
C LEU A 49 8.77 3.76 -0.86
N TYR A 50 9.95 3.54 -0.28
CA TYR A 50 10.44 2.22 0.12
C TYR A 50 10.75 2.16 1.63
N PHE A 51 10.38 1.05 2.26
CA PHE A 51 10.67 0.77 3.67
C PHE A 51 11.87 -0.17 3.77
N PRO A 52 13.08 0.35 4.11
CA PRO A 52 14.30 -0.43 4.05
C PRO A 52 14.44 -1.40 5.21
N ASP A 53 15.14 -2.50 4.97
CA ASP A 53 15.65 -3.36 6.03
C ASP A 53 17.03 -2.92 6.54
N VAL A 54 17.57 -3.62 7.54
CA VAL A 54 18.87 -3.26 8.12
C VAL A 54 20.02 -3.34 7.11
N LYS A 55 19.97 -4.30 6.16
CA LYS A 55 21.01 -4.46 5.14
C LYS A 55 20.92 -3.35 4.11
N ASP A 56 19.71 -2.97 3.70
CA ASP A 56 19.46 -1.85 2.80
C ASP A 56 20.03 -0.55 3.38
N VAL A 57 19.74 -0.28 4.66
CA VAL A 57 20.24 0.90 5.37
C VAL A 57 21.77 0.88 5.45
N ILE A 58 22.38 -0.26 5.80
CA ILE A 58 23.84 -0.38 5.89
C ILE A 58 24.49 -0.18 4.52
N LYS A 59 23.93 -0.80 3.48
CA LYS A 59 24.42 -0.70 2.10
C LYS A 59 24.48 0.76 1.65
N ARG A 60 23.41 1.51 1.90
CA ARG A 60 23.31 2.91 1.48
C ARG A 60 24.16 3.85 2.34
N ALA A 61 24.25 3.61 3.64
CA ALA A 61 24.97 4.50 4.56
C ALA A 61 26.49 4.23 4.64
N PHE A 62 26.92 2.98 4.50
CA PHE A 62 28.29 2.53 4.81
C PHE A 62 28.92 1.65 3.72
N GLY A 63 28.22 1.39 2.62
CA GLY A 63 28.69 0.56 1.51
C GLY A 63 28.40 -0.94 1.67
N GLU A 64 28.55 -1.69 0.56
CA GLU A 64 28.23 -3.12 0.51
C GLU A 64 29.14 -3.98 1.40
N GLU A 65 30.42 -3.61 1.55
CA GLU A 65 31.40 -4.39 2.34
C GLU A 65 30.93 -4.61 3.79
N LYS A 66 30.33 -3.58 4.39
CA LYS A 66 29.86 -3.60 5.78
C LYS A 66 28.56 -4.39 5.97
N THR A 67 27.85 -4.74 4.90
CA THR A 67 26.61 -5.52 4.99
C THR A 67 26.85 -6.99 5.34
N ASN A 68 28.04 -7.51 5.02
CA ASN A 68 28.43 -8.89 5.29
C ASN A 68 29.07 -9.07 6.67
N ASP A 69 29.50 -7.98 7.31
CA ASP A 69 30.03 -8.00 8.67
C ASP A 69 28.90 -8.16 9.69
N VAL A 70 28.75 -9.38 10.20
CA VAL A 70 27.72 -9.74 11.18
C VAL A 70 27.83 -8.92 12.47
N GLN A 71 29.05 -8.58 12.92
CA GLN A 71 29.24 -7.77 14.13
C GLN A 71 28.77 -6.34 13.89
N PHE A 72 29.10 -5.79 12.72
CA PHE A 72 28.64 -4.46 12.33
C PHE A 72 27.12 -4.40 12.19
N VAL A 73 26.50 -5.38 11.53
CA VAL A 73 25.03 -5.48 11.41
C VAL A 73 24.37 -5.48 12.79
N ARG A 74 24.87 -6.27 13.74
CA ARG A 74 24.36 -6.30 15.13
C ARG A 74 24.51 -4.96 15.85
N LYS A 75 25.64 -4.28 15.65
CA LYS A 75 25.88 -2.94 16.19
C LYS A 75 24.84 -1.94 15.64
N ILE A 76 24.61 -1.94 14.34
CA ILE A 76 23.62 -1.06 13.69
C ILE A 76 22.19 -1.38 14.16
N GLN A 77 21.81 -2.65 14.25
CA GLN A 77 20.50 -3.04 14.82
C GLN A 77 20.30 -2.52 16.25
N THR A 78 21.35 -2.59 17.07
CA THR A 78 21.31 -2.06 18.44
C THR A 78 21.11 -0.55 18.45
N ILE A 79 21.78 0.18 17.55
CA ILE A 79 21.62 1.63 17.39
C ILE A 79 20.20 1.95 16.91
N LEU A 80 19.68 1.26 15.89
CA LEU A 80 18.30 1.44 15.41
C LEU A 80 17.27 1.19 16.51
N LYS A 81 17.48 0.19 17.36
CA LYS A 81 16.63 -0.05 18.53
C LYS A 81 16.70 1.07 19.57
N LYS A 82 17.87 1.70 19.75
CA LYS A 82 17.99 2.91 20.59
C LYS A 82 17.28 4.11 19.97
N MET A 83 17.40 4.29 18.65
CA MET A 83 16.71 5.33 17.88
C MET A 83 15.19 5.17 17.95
N GLU A 84 14.69 3.94 17.93
CA GLU A 84 13.26 3.65 18.12
C GLU A 84 12.78 4.09 19.50
N LYS A 85 13.47 3.68 20.56
CA LYS A 85 13.16 4.10 21.94
C LYS A 85 13.22 5.62 22.15
N SER A 86 13.94 6.32 21.26
CA SER A 86 14.17 7.76 21.34
C SER A 86 13.25 8.57 20.41
N ASN A 87 12.21 7.93 19.87
CA ASN A 87 11.23 8.54 18.96
C ASN A 87 11.82 9.13 17.67
N ILE A 88 12.84 8.48 17.10
CA ILE A 88 13.37 8.84 15.77
C ILE A 88 12.88 7.88 14.69
N VAL A 89 13.00 6.58 14.97
CA VAL A 89 12.70 5.50 14.01
C VAL A 89 11.48 4.72 14.51
N ARG A 90 10.64 4.24 13.60
CA ARG A 90 9.61 3.26 13.86
C ARG A 90 10.03 1.94 13.25
N ILE A 91 10.00 0.88 14.05
CA ILE A 91 10.23 -0.45 13.55
C ILE A 91 8.91 -1.05 13.08
N LEU A 92 8.88 -1.52 11.83
CA LEU A 92 7.69 -2.07 11.20
C LEU A 92 7.63 -3.59 11.32
N PRO A 93 6.41 -4.17 11.33
CA PRO A 93 6.25 -5.61 11.30
C PRO A 93 6.82 -6.19 10.00
N LYS A 94 7.34 -7.40 10.11
CA LYS A 94 7.82 -8.18 8.97
C LYS A 94 6.63 -8.60 8.12
N THR A 95 6.78 -8.54 6.79
CA THR A 95 5.76 -9.08 5.88
C THR A 95 5.73 -10.60 5.97
N LYS A 96 6.91 -11.23 6.03
CA LYS A 96 7.07 -12.67 6.16
C LYS A 96 7.99 -13.03 7.32
N PRO A 97 7.81 -14.19 7.98
CA PRO A 97 8.61 -14.57 9.16
C PRO A 97 10.14 -14.54 8.93
N TRP A 98 10.58 -14.94 7.73
CA TRP A 98 11.98 -15.02 7.33
C TRP A 98 12.56 -13.70 6.79
N GLU A 99 11.75 -12.65 6.64
CA GLU A 99 12.23 -11.34 6.21
C GLU A 99 12.93 -10.60 7.37
N LEU A 100 13.82 -9.69 7.01
CA LEU A 100 14.42 -8.77 7.96
C LEU A 100 13.40 -7.71 8.39
N GLN A 101 13.63 -7.16 9.56
CA GLN A 101 12.77 -6.11 10.09
C GLN A 101 12.98 -4.82 9.30
N ARG A 102 11.88 -4.10 9.06
CA ARG A 102 11.87 -2.89 8.24
C ARG A 102 11.77 -1.65 9.12
N TYR A 103 12.31 -0.55 8.62
CA TYR A 103 12.42 0.69 9.38
C TYR A 103 11.74 1.83 8.64
N ALA A 104 11.14 2.74 9.39
CA ALA A 104 10.64 4.02 8.93
C ALA A 104 11.12 5.11 9.89
N LEU A 105 11.15 6.36 9.44
CA LEU A 105 11.29 7.49 10.34
C LEU A 105 9.92 7.84 10.93
N LEU A 106 9.92 8.61 12.02
CA LEU A 106 8.70 9.21 12.56
C LEU A 106 8.41 10.61 12.00
N SER A 107 9.42 11.30 11.47
CA SER A 107 9.33 12.58 10.76
C SER A 107 10.59 12.76 9.91
N PHE A 108 10.58 13.71 8.99
CA PHE A 108 11.78 14.16 8.27
C PHE A 108 12.53 15.29 8.98
N LYS A 109 11.93 15.88 10.03
CA LYS A 109 12.53 16.94 10.83
C LYS A 109 12.50 16.57 12.30
N PHE A 110 13.63 16.72 12.98
CA PHE A 110 13.75 16.40 14.39
C PHE A 110 14.38 17.54 15.16
N HIS A 111 13.91 17.77 16.39
CA HIS A 111 14.72 18.45 17.38
C HIS A 111 15.60 17.42 18.06
N ASP A 112 16.89 17.70 18.03
CA ASP A 112 17.88 16.90 18.72
C ASP A 112 17.75 17.04 20.25
N ALA A 113 18.45 16.20 21.03
CA ALA A 113 18.55 16.32 22.49
C ALA A 113 19.06 17.71 22.93
N ASP A 114 19.91 18.33 22.10
CA ASP A 114 20.42 19.70 22.30
C ASP A 114 19.46 20.79 21.74
N LYS A 115 18.23 20.43 21.34
CA LYS A 115 17.22 21.28 20.68
C LYS A 115 17.59 21.80 19.29
N ASN A 116 18.70 21.35 18.72
CA ASN A 116 19.07 21.68 17.35
C ASN A 116 18.08 21.08 16.36
N LEU A 117 17.66 21.86 15.36
CA LEU A 117 16.80 21.36 14.29
C LEU A 117 17.64 20.58 13.27
N VAL A 118 17.31 19.30 13.10
CA VAL A 118 17.92 18.39 12.13
C VAL A 118 16.91 18.13 11.02
N ILE A 119 17.27 18.51 9.80
CA ILE A 119 16.43 18.38 8.61
C ILE A 119 17.00 17.25 7.75
N LEU A 120 16.26 16.16 7.60
CA LEU A 120 16.67 14.97 6.83
C LEU A 120 16.16 14.99 5.38
N ALA A 121 15.09 15.73 5.12
CA ALA A 121 14.54 16.00 3.79
C ALA A 121 13.98 17.43 3.72
N THR A 122 14.05 18.02 2.54
CA THR A 122 13.53 19.36 2.27
C THR A 122 12.01 19.35 2.10
N ASP A 123 11.37 20.51 2.31
CA ASP A 123 9.92 20.64 2.14
C ASP A 123 9.47 20.37 0.70
N GLU A 124 10.32 20.64 -0.29
CA GLU A 124 10.02 20.35 -1.69
C GLU A 124 10.04 18.84 -1.98
N GLU A 125 11.03 18.12 -1.46
CA GLU A 125 11.10 16.66 -1.57
C GLU A 125 9.89 16.00 -0.91
N ILE A 126 9.52 16.45 0.30
CA ILE A 126 8.34 15.95 1.03
C ILE A 126 7.07 16.17 0.20
N LYS A 127 6.86 17.39 -0.33
CA LYS A 127 5.69 17.71 -1.19
C LYS A 127 5.67 16.91 -2.49
N GLN A 128 6.84 16.63 -3.07
CA GLN A 128 6.92 15.80 -4.26
C GLN A 128 6.44 14.37 -3.97
N VAL A 129 6.93 13.78 -2.88
CA VAL A 129 6.56 12.41 -2.48
C VAL A 129 5.10 12.35 -2.08
N GLU A 130 4.58 13.36 -1.39
CA GLU A 130 3.15 13.48 -1.06
C GLU A 130 2.28 13.50 -2.33
N ARG A 131 2.64 14.28 -3.35
CA ARG A 131 1.93 14.29 -4.65
C ARG A 131 1.93 12.91 -5.32
N VAL A 132 3.07 12.22 -5.31
CA VAL A 132 3.18 10.86 -5.88
C VAL A 132 2.33 9.88 -5.08
N LEU A 133 2.31 9.97 -3.76
CA LEU A 133 1.48 9.11 -2.91
C LEU A 133 -0.01 9.33 -3.17
N TYR A 134 -0.46 10.59 -3.30
CA TYR A 134 -1.85 10.90 -3.63
C TYR A 134 -2.27 10.41 -5.02
N SER A 135 -1.42 10.54 -6.03
CA SER A 135 -1.73 10.04 -7.37
C SER A 135 -1.90 8.51 -7.37
N MET A 136 -1.01 7.78 -6.69
CA MET A 136 -1.15 6.32 -6.50
C MET A 136 -2.45 5.94 -5.78
N LEU A 137 -2.82 6.69 -4.74
CA LEU A 137 -4.06 6.44 -4.00
C LEU A 137 -5.30 6.67 -4.85
N SER A 138 -5.35 7.78 -5.58
CA SER A 138 -6.47 8.09 -6.47
C SER A 138 -6.64 7.01 -7.55
N GLN A 139 -5.55 6.51 -8.11
CA GLN A 139 -5.57 5.42 -9.09
C GLN A 139 -6.09 4.11 -8.48
N LYS A 140 -5.72 3.81 -7.23
CA LYS A 140 -6.19 2.64 -6.49
C LYS A 140 -7.68 2.74 -6.16
N GLU A 141 -8.18 3.90 -5.76
CA GLU A 141 -9.61 4.11 -5.53
C GLU A 141 -10.42 3.94 -6.81
N ILE A 142 -9.93 4.46 -7.94
CA ILE A 142 -10.56 4.29 -9.26
C ILE A 142 -10.60 2.81 -9.65
N SER A 143 -9.53 2.06 -9.45
CA SER A 143 -9.48 0.64 -9.79
C SER A 143 -10.41 -0.20 -8.92
N VAL A 144 -10.46 0.04 -7.61
CA VAL A 144 -11.38 -0.63 -6.67
C VAL A 144 -12.84 -0.29 -7.01
N ALA A 145 -13.15 0.98 -7.29
CA ALA A 145 -14.49 1.39 -7.68
C ALA A 145 -14.94 0.72 -8.99
N LYS A 146 -14.02 0.60 -9.97
CA LYS A 146 -14.27 -0.12 -11.22
C LYS A 146 -14.55 -1.59 -10.98
N ILE A 147 -13.75 -2.27 -10.15
CA ILE A 147 -13.96 -3.69 -9.80
C ILE A 147 -15.31 -3.87 -9.08
N ARG A 148 -15.65 -3.00 -8.12
CA ARG A 148 -16.93 -3.03 -7.41
C ARG A 148 -18.11 -2.85 -8.37
N LYS A 149 -18.01 -1.89 -9.30
CA LYS A 149 -19.04 -1.65 -10.33
C LYS A 149 -19.22 -2.86 -11.23
N THR A 150 -18.13 -3.51 -11.65
CA THR A 150 -18.20 -4.73 -12.46
C THR A 150 -18.85 -5.88 -11.68
N ARG A 151 -18.44 -6.12 -10.42
CA ARG A 151 -19.04 -7.17 -9.57
C ARG A 151 -20.53 -6.95 -9.37
N LEU A 152 -20.96 -5.72 -9.08
CA LEU A 152 -22.38 -5.39 -8.92
C LEU A 152 -23.17 -5.65 -10.21
N LYS A 153 -22.62 -5.26 -11.37
CA LYS A 153 -23.22 -5.55 -12.68
C LYS A 153 -23.36 -7.06 -12.92
N THR A 154 -22.35 -7.85 -12.54
CA THR A 154 -22.39 -9.32 -12.62
C THR A 154 -23.50 -9.90 -11.75
N TYR A 155 -23.64 -9.44 -10.49
CA TYR A 155 -24.72 -9.90 -9.61
C TYR A 155 -26.12 -9.59 -10.17
N ILE A 156 -26.34 -8.36 -10.66
CA ILE A 156 -27.62 -7.97 -11.27
C ILE A 156 -27.97 -8.86 -12.47
N LEU A 157 -26.98 -9.15 -13.33
CA LEU A 157 -27.18 -10.04 -14.47
C LEU A 157 -27.51 -11.47 -14.03
N ILE A 158 -26.82 -12.03 -13.02
CA ILE A 158 -27.14 -13.37 -12.49
C ILE A 158 -28.58 -13.41 -11.96
N PHE A 159 -28.98 -12.44 -11.14
CA PHE A 159 -30.34 -12.35 -10.61
C PHE A 159 -31.38 -12.25 -11.72
N SER A 160 -31.12 -11.43 -12.76
CA SER A 160 -32.02 -11.30 -13.91
C SER A 160 -32.22 -12.62 -14.65
N VAL A 161 -31.15 -13.40 -14.87
CA VAL A 161 -31.23 -14.71 -15.52
C VAL A 161 -32.05 -15.68 -14.69
N VAL A 162 -31.82 -15.76 -13.37
CA VAL A 162 -32.58 -16.64 -12.47
C VAL A 162 -34.07 -16.31 -12.50
N ILE A 163 -34.43 -15.03 -12.39
CA ILE A 163 -35.84 -14.59 -12.42
C ILE A 163 -36.48 -14.92 -13.77
N LEU A 164 -35.80 -14.61 -14.88
CA LEU A 164 -36.32 -14.89 -16.23
C LEU A 164 -36.50 -16.40 -16.47
N TYR A 165 -35.62 -17.22 -15.92
CA TYR A 165 -35.72 -18.68 -16.02
C TYR A 165 -36.91 -19.21 -15.21
N LEU A 166 -37.12 -18.70 -13.99
CA LEU A 166 -38.29 -19.05 -13.17
C LEU A 166 -39.60 -18.63 -13.84
N VAL A 167 -39.66 -17.44 -14.43
CA VAL A 167 -40.83 -16.96 -15.19
C VAL A 167 -41.09 -17.86 -16.41
N SER A 168 -40.04 -18.24 -17.14
CA SER A 168 -40.17 -19.14 -18.30
C SER A 168 -40.66 -20.53 -17.91
N ALA A 169 -40.12 -21.09 -16.83
CA ALA A 169 -40.56 -22.38 -16.29
C ALA A 169 -42.01 -22.33 -15.79
N TRP A 170 -42.39 -21.22 -15.12
CA TRP A 170 -43.76 -20.99 -14.66
C TRP A 170 -44.76 -20.90 -15.82
N ALA A 171 -44.40 -20.18 -16.90
CA ALA A 171 -45.25 -20.06 -18.09
C ALA A 171 -45.50 -21.42 -18.79
N LEU A 172 -44.55 -22.35 -18.72
CA LEU A 172 -44.70 -23.72 -19.24
C LEU A 172 -45.61 -24.60 -18.36
N LEU A 173 -45.69 -24.32 -17.06
CA LEU A 173 -46.53 -25.05 -16.13
C LEU A 173 -48.00 -24.63 -16.17
N GLN A 174 -48.34 -23.52 -16.84
CA GLN A 174 -49.71 -23.06 -16.96
C GLN A 174 -50.51 -23.94 -17.95
N PRO A 175 -51.77 -24.30 -17.64
CA PRO A 175 -52.62 -25.13 -18.50
C PRO A 175 -52.97 -24.47 -19.83
N VAL A 176 -52.82 -23.15 -19.94
CA VAL A 176 -52.85 -22.40 -21.20
C VAL A 176 -51.53 -21.65 -21.31
N ILE A 177 -50.65 -22.15 -22.17
CA ILE A 177 -49.35 -21.51 -22.43
C ILE A 177 -49.63 -20.18 -23.12
N SER A 178 -49.05 -19.08 -22.62
CA SER A 178 -49.00 -17.81 -23.34
C SER A 178 -47.68 -17.74 -24.12
N PRO A 179 -47.61 -18.21 -25.39
CA PRO A 179 -46.35 -18.34 -26.13
C PRO A 179 -45.61 -17.01 -26.29
N ILE A 180 -46.33 -15.89 -26.33
CA ILE A 180 -45.75 -14.54 -26.39
C ILE A 180 -44.90 -14.24 -25.15
N THR A 181 -45.38 -14.57 -23.95
CA THR A 181 -44.65 -14.28 -22.71
C THR A 181 -43.44 -15.18 -22.56
N PHE A 182 -43.56 -16.45 -22.96
CA PHE A 182 -42.48 -17.43 -22.94
C PHE A 182 -41.33 -17.05 -23.89
N VAL A 183 -41.64 -16.74 -25.16
CA VAL A 183 -40.63 -16.34 -26.15
C VAL A 183 -39.93 -15.05 -25.73
N LEU A 184 -40.66 -14.09 -25.18
CA LEU A 184 -40.09 -12.85 -24.68
C LEU A 184 -39.14 -13.11 -23.50
N ALA A 185 -39.58 -13.82 -22.46
CA ALA A 185 -38.75 -14.10 -21.29
C ALA A 185 -37.51 -14.92 -21.64
N PHE A 186 -37.65 -15.94 -22.50
CA PHE A 186 -36.55 -16.79 -22.92
C PHE A 186 -35.51 -16.03 -23.77
N SER A 187 -35.95 -15.21 -24.72
CA SER A 187 -35.05 -14.40 -25.54
C SER A 187 -34.22 -13.40 -24.72
N VAL A 188 -34.84 -12.76 -23.72
CA VAL A 188 -34.15 -11.86 -22.80
C VAL A 188 -33.17 -12.64 -21.90
N ALA A 189 -33.55 -13.84 -21.43
CA ALA A 189 -32.66 -14.69 -20.63
C ALA A 189 -31.39 -15.10 -21.40
N VAL A 190 -31.54 -15.48 -22.68
CA VAL A 190 -30.42 -15.82 -23.57
C VAL A 190 -29.50 -14.60 -23.77
N ALA A 191 -30.07 -13.42 -24.04
CA ALA A 191 -29.29 -12.20 -24.21
C ALA A 191 -28.51 -11.82 -22.94
N CYS A 192 -29.15 -11.89 -21.76
CA CYS A 192 -28.50 -11.67 -20.46
C CYS A 192 -27.38 -12.69 -20.20
N SER A 193 -27.60 -13.96 -20.53
CA SER A 193 -26.60 -15.03 -20.38
C SER A 193 -25.38 -14.83 -21.28
N LEU A 194 -25.59 -14.40 -22.53
CA LEU A 194 -24.50 -14.06 -23.47
C LEU A 194 -23.71 -12.84 -23.00
N MET A 195 -24.38 -11.81 -22.49
CA MET A 195 -23.69 -10.64 -21.92
C MET A 195 -22.89 -11.01 -20.67
N LEU A 196 -23.45 -11.86 -19.80
CA LEU A 196 -22.77 -12.37 -18.61
C LEU A 196 -21.51 -13.16 -18.99
N GLY A 197 -21.63 -14.08 -19.96
CA GLY A 197 -20.50 -14.86 -20.47
C GLY A 197 -19.37 -13.99 -21.04
N LYS A 198 -19.70 -12.93 -21.78
CA LYS A 198 -18.72 -11.97 -22.31
C LYS A 198 -18.01 -11.15 -21.21
N ILE A 199 -18.70 -10.86 -20.10
CA ILE A 199 -18.12 -10.14 -18.97
C ILE A 199 -17.20 -11.07 -18.16
N LEU A 200 -17.61 -12.32 -17.94
CA LEU A 200 -16.82 -13.32 -17.22
C LEU A 200 -15.57 -13.76 -18.00
N ALA A 201 -15.64 -13.85 -19.33
CA ALA A 201 -14.49 -14.20 -20.16
C ALA A 201 -13.42 -13.09 -20.26
N LYS A 202 -13.73 -11.88 -19.82
CA LYS A 202 -12.82 -10.72 -19.82
C LYS A 202 -12.32 -10.31 -18.43
N GLY A 203 -12.85 -10.93 -17.37
CA GLY A 203 -12.44 -10.71 -15.98
C GLY A 203 -11.43 -11.75 -15.55
#